data_AF-A0A096XL14-F1
#
_entry.id   AF-A0A096XL14-F1
#
_cell.length_a   1.000
_cell.length_b   1.000
_cell.length_c   1.000
_cell.angle_alpha   90.00
_cell.angle_beta   90.00
_cell.angle_gamma   90.00
#
_symmetry.space_group_name_H-M   'P 1'
#
loop_
_entity.id
_entity.type
_entity.pdbx_description
1 polymer ?
#
loop_
_entity_poly.entity_id
_entity_poly.type
_entity_poly.pdbx_seq_one_letter_code
_entity_poly.pdbx_strand_id
1 'polypeptide(L)'
;MLFLCILIGMLMFFFNKEYILLSLMFIEFMSLNLIYLYMCYYEELGFNYWNLIYMLVFIVCDAVLGLSLLIILIRFYGHNYMSLLFMAC
;
A
#
# COMPACT_ATOMS: atom_id res chain seq x y z
N MET A 1 -4.92 16.87 9.11
CA MET A 1 -5.98 16.02 8.51
C MET A 1 -5.38 14.79 7.83
N LEU A 2 -4.40 14.95 6.93
CA LEU A 2 -3.72 13.83 6.25
C LEU A 2 -3.11 12.79 7.20
N PHE A 3 -2.41 13.22 8.26
CA PHE A 3 -1.87 12.30 9.26
C PHE A 3 -2.96 11.45 9.93
N LEU A 4 -4.17 11.99 10.09
CA LEU A 4 -5.32 11.25 10.63
C LEU A 4 -5.81 10.21 9.63
N CYS A 5 -5.84 10.52 8.33
CA CYS A 5 -6.15 9.55 7.29
C CYS A 5 -5.14 8.39 7.26
N ILE A 6 -3.85 8.69 7.46
CA ILE A 6 -2.78 7.67 7.58
C ILE A 6 -2.90 6.89 8.89
N LEU A 7 -3.40 7.46 9.98
CA LEU A 7 -3.65 6.66 11.20
C LEU A 7 -4.86 5.73 11.00
N ILE A 8 -5.94 6.24 10.41
CA ILE A 8 -7.15 5.46 10.15
C ILE A 8 -6.87 4.32 9.18
N GLY A 9 -6.16 4.56 8.07
CA GLY A 9 -5.82 3.50 7.13
C GLY A 9 -4.94 2.40 7.76
N MET A 10 -4.06 2.75 8.72
CA MET A 10 -3.20 1.78 9.40
C MET A 10 -4.06 0.89 10.31
N LEU A 11 -4.99 1.50 11.05
CA LEU A 11 -5.95 0.77 11.86
C LEU A 11 -6.80 -0.17 10.99
N MET A 12 -7.33 0.32 9.88
CA MET A 12 -8.14 -0.49 8.96
C MET A 12 -7.35 -1.67 8.38
N PHE A 13 -6.06 -1.49 8.08
CA PHE A 13 -5.18 -2.57 7.64
C PHE A 13 -5.01 -3.66 8.71
N PHE A 14 -4.88 -3.28 9.99
CA PHE A 14 -4.74 -4.25 11.08
C PHE A 14 -6.02 -5.04 11.36
N PHE A 15 -7.19 -4.40 11.21
CA PHE A 15 -8.48 -5.04 11.51
C PHE A 15 -9.06 -5.84 10.33
N ASN A 16 -8.84 -5.41 9.08
CA ASN A 16 -9.41 -6.06 7.90
C ASN A 16 -8.42 -7.03 7.24
N LYS A 17 -8.05 -8.11 7.96
CA LYS A 17 -7.13 -9.12 7.45
C LYS A 17 -7.80 -10.15 6.52
N GLU A 18 -9.11 -10.32 6.58
CA GLU A 18 -9.82 -11.44 5.91
C GLU A 18 -9.75 -11.38 4.37
N TYR A 19 -9.65 -10.19 3.79
CA TYR A 19 -9.63 -10.00 2.35
C TYR A 19 -8.30 -9.36 1.93
N ILE A 20 -7.39 -10.17 1.40
CA ILE A 20 -6.06 -9.74 0.95
C ILE A 20 -6.15 -8.60 -0.08
N LEU A 21 -7.17 -8.60 -0.93
CA LEU A 21 -7.36 -7.53 -1.92
C LEU A 21 -7.74 -6.19 -1.26
N LEU A 22 -8.53 -6.21 -0.18
CA LEU A 22 -8.81 -5.00 0.59
C LEU A 22 -7.55 -4.49 1.29
N SER A 23 -6.71 -5.38 1.83
CA SER A 23 -5.49 -4.98 2.51
C SER A 23 -4.48 -4.34 1.54
N LEU A 24 -4.37 -4.82 0.30
CA LEU A 24 -3.58 -4.18 -0.77
C LEU A 24 -4.10 -2.78 -1.13
N MET A 25 -5.41 -2.61 -1.28
CA MET A 25 -6.02 -1.29 -1.53
C MET A 25 -5.73 -0.28 -0.40
N PHE A 26 -5.73 -0.74 0.86
CA PHE A 26 -5.37 0.14 1.98
C PHE A 26 -3.91 0.57 1.90
N ILE A 27 -2.97 -0.32 1.55
CA ILE A 27 -1.54 0.03 1.41
C ILE A 27 -1.34 1.09 0.31
N GLU A 28 -1.98 0.94 -0.84
CA GLU A 28 -1.90 1.93 -1.93
C GLU A 28 -2.47 3.30 -1.51
N PHE A 29 -3.57 3.31 -0.77
CA PHE A 29 -4.12 4.54 -0.21
C PHE A 29 -3.15 5.23 0.76
N MET A 30 -2.39 4.47 1.55
CA MET A 30 -1.38 5.03 2.45
C MET A 30 -0.21 5.65 1.70
N SER A 31 0.31 4.96 0.68
CA SER A 31 1.44 5.47 -0.09
C SER A 31 1.08 6.75 -0.84
N LEU A 32 -0.15 6.88 -1.32
CA LEU A 32 -0.65 8.12 -1.93
C LEU A 32 -0.74 9.29 -0.93
N ASN A 33 -1.26 9.06 0.28
CA ASN A 33 -1.29 10.10 1.31
C ASN A 33 0.12 10.55 1.73
N LEU A 34 1.09 9.63 1.75
CA LEU A 34 2.50 9.95 2.03
C LEU A 34 3.12 10.79 0.91
N ILE A 35 2.88 10.45 -0.37
CA ILE A 35 3.35 11.26 -1.49
C ILE A 35 2.76 12.66 -1.41
N TYR A 36 1.45 12.79 -1.16
CA TYR A 36 0.80 14.10 -1.04
C TYR A 36 1.41 14.95 0.08
N LEU A 37 1.71 14.34 1.24
CA LEU A 37 2.41 15.00 2.33
C LEU A 37 3.79 15.50 1.89
N TYR A 38 4.56 14.66 1.19
CA TYR A 38 5.86 15.06 0.64
C TYR A 38 5.73 16.21 -0.38
N MET A 39 4.73 16.18 -1.27
CA MET A 39 4.50 17.28 -2.23
C MET A 39 4.33 18.62 -1.49
N CYS A 40 3.50 18.66 -0.44
CA CYS A 40 3.29 19.87 0.36
C CYS A 40 4.60 20.37 1.00
N TYR A 41 5.42 19.47 1.56
CA TYR A 41 6.71 19.86 2.14
C TYR A 41 7.71 20.39 1.11
N TYR A 42 7.77 19.77 -0.07
CA TYR A 42 8.65 20.23 -1.15
C TYR A 42 8.24 21.60 -1.68
N GLU A 43 6.94 21.88 -1.76
CA GLU A 43 6.41 23.20 -2.13
C GLU A 43 6.79 24.28 -1.10
N GLU A 44 6.65 24.01 0.20
CA GLU A 44 7.04 24.96 1.25
C GLU A 44 8.54 25.24 1.28
N LEU A 45 9.35 24.22 0.97
CA LEU A 45 10.82 24.33 0.93
C LEU A 45 11.36 24.83 -0.42
N GLY A 46 10.50 24.96 -1.44
CA GLY A 46 10.88 25.41 -2.79
C GLY A 46 11.84 24.46 -3.53
N PHE A 47 11.82 23.17 -3.19
CA PHE A 47 12.69 22.18 -3.81
C PHE A 47 12.14 21.68 -5.16
N ASN A 48 13.03 21.19 -6.03
CA ASN A 48 12.62 20.64 -7.32
C ASN A 48 11.89 19.29 -7.17
N TYR A 49 10.86 19.07 -7.99
CA TYR A 49 10.02 17.87 -7.99
C TYR A 49 10.69 16.56 -8.47
N TRP A 50 11.96 16.57 -8.87
CA TRP A 50 12.66 15.39 -9.37
C TRP A 50 12.67 14.23 -8.35
N ASN A 51 12.89 14.53 -7.06
CA ASN A 51 12.87 13.52 -6.00
C ASN A 51 11.48 12.89 -5.82
N LEU A 52 10.41 13.64 -6.04
CA LEU A 52 9.03 13.15 -5.93
C LEU A 52 8.69 12.18 -7.06
N ILE A 53 9.17 12.44 -8.28
CA ILE A 53 8.99 11.53 -9.41
C ILE A 53 9.69 10.20 -9.16
N TYR A 54 10.92 10.20 -8.63
CA TYR A 54 11.60 8.95 -8.28
C TYR A 54 10.83 8.16 -7.22
N MET A 55 10.33 8.83 -6.17
CA MET A 55 9.51 8.18 -5.13
C MET A 55 8.23 7.54 -5.70
N LEU A 56 7.55 8.24 -6.62
CA LEU A 56 6.35 7.75 -7.29
C LEU A 56 6.62 6.45 -8.07
N VAL A 57 7.74 6.38 -8.81
CA VAL A 57 8.09 5.18 -9.58
C VAL A 57 8.31 3.98 -8.65
N PHE A 58 9.06 4.15 -7.56
CA PHE A 58 9.29 3.06 -6.60
C PHE A 58 7.98 2.56 -5.97
N ILE A 59 7.08 3.48 -5.59
CA ILE A 59 5.79 3.13 -4.98
C ILE A 59 4.91 2.33 -5.95
N VAL A 60 4.88 2.70 -7.24
CA VAL A 60 4.13 1.95 -8.26
C VAL A 60 4.75 0.57 -8.50
N CYS A 61 6.08 0.46 -8.50
CA CYS A 61 6.76 -0.84 -8.65
C CYS A 61 6.43 -1.80 -7.50
N ASP A 62 6.44 -1.33 -6.26
CA ASP A 62 6.07 -2.15 -5.10
C ASP A 62 4.61 -2.58 -5.13
N ALA A 63 3.70 -1.71 -5.60
CA ALA A 63 2.29 -2.06 -5.79
C ALA A 63 2.10 -3.16 -6.84
N VAL A 64 2.79 -3.08 -7.99
CA VAL A 64 2.72 -4.11 -9.05
C VAL A 64 3.28 -5.45 -8.56
N LEU A 65 4.37 -5.43 -7.76
CA LEU A 65 4.90 -6.64 -7.12
C LEU A 65 3.86 -7.27 -6.17
N GLY A 66 3.19 -6.46 -5.34
CA GLY A 66 2.12 -6.91 -4.45
C GLY A 66 0.93 -7.57 -5.19
N LEU A 67 0.49 -6.95 -6.29
CA LEU A 67 -0.55 -7.51 -7.17
C LEU A 67 -0.13 -8.81 -7.84
N SER A 68 1.12 -8.91 -8.31
CA SER A 68 1.63 -10.12 -8.95
C SER A 68 1.66 -11.31 -7.98
N LEU A 69 2.04 -11.07 -6.72
CA LEU A 69 2.00 -12.07 -5.65
C LEU A 69 0.57 -12.51 -5.34
N LEU A 70 -0.37 -11.56 -5.31
CA LEU A 70 -1.78 -11.89 -5.12
C LEU A 70 -2.28 -12.83 -6.23
N ILE A 71 -1.98 -12.55 -7.50
CA ILE A 71 -2.40 -13.40 -8.63
C ILE A 71 -1.84 -14.83 -8.49
N ILE A 72 -0.60 -14.97 -8.04
CA ILE A 72 0.03 -16.26 -7.77
C ILE A 72 -0.72 -16.99 -6.64
N LEU A 73 -1.03 -16.30 -5.54
CA LEU A 73 -1.80 -16.87 -4.42
C LEU A 73 -3.20 -17.35 -4.87
N ILE A 74 -3.89 -16.57 -5.71
CA ILE A 74 -5.18 -16.97 -6.29
C ILE A 74 -5.06 -18.29 -7.07
N ARG A 75 -4.02 -18.40 -7.91
CA ARG A 75 -3.84 -19.57 -8.79
C ARG A 75 -3.44 -20.84 -8.05
N PHE A 76 -2.65 -20.76 -6.99
CA PHE A 76 -2.14 -21.93 -6.27
C PHE A 76 -3.02 -22.37 -5.10
N TYR A 77 -3.67 -21.45 -4.39
CA TYR A 77 -4.35 -21.76 -3.12
C TYR A 77 -5.88 -21.69 -3.15
N GLY A 78 -6.48 -21.10 -4.20
CA GLY A 78 -7.94 -20.98 -4.32
C GLY A 78 -8.59 -20.18 -3.17
N HIS A 79 -9.93 -20.09 -3.15
CA HIS A 79 -10.76 -19.23 -2.27
C HIS A 79 -10.53 -19.39 -0.74
N ASN A 80 -9.71 -20.34 -0.29
CA ASN A 80 -9.41 -20.58 1.13
C ASN A 80 -8.21 -19.74 1.61
N TYR A 81 -8.23 -18.45 1.26
CA TYR A 81 -7.09 -17.52 1.25
C TYR A 81 -6.36 -17.28 2.56
N MET A 82 -6.99 -17.49 3.72
CA MET A 82 -6.43 -17.03 4.99
C MET A 82 -6.02 -18.17 5.94
N SER A 83 -6.61 -19.36 5.80
CA SER A 83 -6.29 -20.49 6.68
C SER A 83 -5.02 -21.23 6.27
N LEU A 84 -4.75 -21.35 4.97
CA LEU A 84 -3.59 -22.12 4.48
C LEU A 84 -2.26 -21.35 4.61
N LEU A 85 -2.27 -20.02 4.49
CA LEU A 85 -1.05 -19.23 4.64
C LEU A 85 -0.57 -19.16 6.11
N PHE A 86 -1.48 -19.35 7.08
CA PHE A 86 -1.13 -19.50 8.49
C PHE A 86 -0.61 -20.92 8.83
N MET A 87 -0.96 -21.95 8.05
CA MET A 87 -0.53 -23.33 8.24
C MET A 87 0.83 -23.66 7.58
N ALA A 88 1.33 -22.77 6.71
CA ALA A 88 2.65 -22.89 6.07
C ALA A 88 3.82 -22.34 6.92
N CYS A 89 3.51 -21.82 8.13
CA CYS A 89 4.49 -21.49 9.18
C CYS A 89 4.41 -22.55 10.29
#